data_AF-F9S605-F1
#
_entry.id   AF-F9S605-F1
#
_cell.length_a   1.000
_cell.length_b   1.000
_cell.length_c   1.000
_cell.angle_alpha   90.00
_cell.angle_beta   90.00
_cell.angle_gamma   90.00
#
_symmetry.space_group_name_H-M   'P 1'
#
loop_
_entity.id
_entity.type
_entity.pdbx_description
1 polymer ?
#
loop_
_entity_poly.entity_id
_entity_poly.type
_entity_poly.pdbx_seq_one_letter_code
_entity_poly.pdbx_strand_id
1 'polypeptide(L)'
;MSNHNKLRNRTKKIRGRLPQRVKPHPLNALFTKAVLSIMTRMSQAESMSYFDIELPKPGRYCGTRAGLPNSETRYLYVDWCSERNEKGNFFVSFRDEAGNSQVLDARGWASEKIMIGVKEELLPLEPSNAELLRG
;
A
#
# COMPACT_ATOMS: atom_id res chain seq x y z
N MET A 1 28.03 48.84 -31.38
CA MET A 1 26.63 48.39 -31.21
C MET A 1 26.54 47.46 -30.01
N SER A 2 25.76 47.84 -29.00
CA SER A 2 25.79 47.32 -27.63
C SER A 2 25.38 45.84 -27.48
N ASN A 3 26.18 45.07 -26.72
CA ASN A 3 25.96 43.66 -26.38
C ASN A 3 24.65 43.40 -25.60
N HIS A 4 23.98 44.45 -25.10
CA HIS A 4 22.68 44.32 -24.41
C HIS A 4 21.55 43.80 -25.29
N ASN A 5 21.60 44.03 -26.61
CA ASN A 5 20.54 43.54 -27.52
C ASN A 5 20.61 42.03 -27.79
N LYS A 6 21.78 41.39 -27.61
CA LYS A 6 21.93 39.94 -27.80
C LYS A 6 21.38 39.12 -26.61
N LEU A 7 21.42 39.65 -25.39
CA LEU A 7 20.86 38.98 -24.21
C LEU A 7 19.32 38.98 -24.22
N ARG A 8 18.70 40.09 -24.65
CA ARG A 8 17.23 40.26 -24.66
C ARG A 8 16.50 39.32 -25.64
N ASN A 9 17.21 38.83 -26.66
CA ASN A 9 16.68 37.87 -27.63
C ASN A 9 16.92 36.40 -27.26
N ARG A 10 17.78 36.09 -26.27
CA ARG A 10 17.97 34.72 -25.76
C ARG A 10 16.91 34.31 -24.73
N THR A 11 16.48 35.24 -23.88
CA THR A 11 15.44 34.97 -22.86
C THR A 11 14.02 34.82 -23.43
N LYS A 12 13.77 35.24 -24.67
CA LYS A 12 12.46 35.09 -25.34
C LYS A 12 12.34 33.85 -26.23
N LYS A 13 13.44 33.13 -26.51
CA LYS A 13 13.41 31.92 -27.35
C LYS A 13 13.10 30.63 -26.59
N ILE A 14 13.03 30.68 -25.25
CA ILE A 14 12.52 29.57 -24.41
C ILE A 14 11.00 29.75 -24.19
N ARG A 15 10.28 30.11 -25.26
CA ARG A 15 8.80 30.13 -25.30
C ARG A 15 8.32 29.42 -26.58
N GLY A 16 8.93 28.27 -26.87
CA GLY A 16 8.66 27.53 -28.10
C GLY A 16 8.36 26.07 -27.82
N ARG A 17 7.04 25.78 -27.69
CA ARG A 17 6.38 24.47 -27.54
C ARG A 17 6.49 23.86 -26.14
N LEU A 18 5.41 24.06 -25.35
CA LEU A 18 5.00 23.04 -24.38
C LEU A 18 4.99 21.69 -25.12
N PRO A 19 5.49 20.59 -24.50
CA PRO A 19 5.43 19.29 -25.13
C PRO A 19 4.01 19.07 -25.68
N GLN A 20 3.91 18.68 -26.96
CA GLN A 20 2.65 18.34 -27.61
C GLN A 20 1.81 17.55 -26.62
N ARG A 21 0.56 17.98 -26.38
CA ARG A 21 -0.43 17.33 -25.51
C ARG A 21 -0.20 15.82 -25.56
N VAL A 22 0.51 15.29 -24.56
CA VAL A 22 0.77 13.86 -24.48
C VAL A 22 -0.61 13.27 -24.28
N LYS A 23 -1.16 12.62 -25.31
CA LYS A 23 -2.44 11.95 -25.18
C LYS A 23 -2.26 10.98 -24.01
N PRO A 24 -3.06 11.09 -22.94
CA PRO A 24 -2.89 10.23 -21.79
C PRO A 24 -2.92 8.78 -22.27
N HIS A 25 -1.83 8.05 -22.02
CA HIS A 25 -1.75 6.66 -22.40
C HIS A 25 -2.93 5.94 -21.72
N PRO A 26 -3.64 5.00 -22.37
CA PRO A 26 -4.76 4.29 -21.74
C PRO A 26 -4.40 3.61 -20.41
N LEU A 27 -3.12 3.25 -20.22
CA LEU A 27 -2.58 2.76 -18.95
C LEU A 27 -2.63 3.80 -17.82
N ASN A 28 -2.48 5.10 -18.14
CA ASN A 28 -2.61 6.19 -17.16
C ASN A 28 -4.05 6.31 -16.64
N ALA A 29 -5.05 5.99 -17.48
CA ALA A 29 -6.46 5.97 -17.07
C ALA A 29 -6.78 4.78 -16.14
N LEU A 30 -6.12 3.63 -16.34
CA LEU A 30 -6.24 2.48 -15.43
C LEU A 30 -5.53 2.73 -14.10
N PHE A 31 -4.33 3.31 -14.14
CA PHE A 31 -3.56 3.67 -12.96
C PHE A 31 -4.31 4.67 -12.07
N THR A 32 -4.90 5.71 -12.67
CA THR A 32 -5.70 6.70 -11.93
C THR A 32 -6.94 6.11 -11.27
N LYS A 33 -7.66 5.18 -11.93
CA LYS A 33 -8.81 4.49 -11.33
C LYS A 33 -8.42 3.64 -10.12
N ALA A 34 -7.31 2.92 -10.22
CA ALA A 34 -6.88 2.05 -9.12
C ALA A 34 -6.34 2.85 -7.94
N VAL A 35 -5.58 3.93 -8.19
CA VAL A 35 -5.17 4.89 -7.13
C VAL A 35 -6.38 5.47 -6.42
N LEU A 36 -7.40 5.92 -7.17
CA LEU A 36 -8.64 6.44 -6.58
C LEU A 36 -9.37 5.38 -5.73
N SER A 37 -9.40 4.13 -6.19
CA SER A 37 -9.98 3.01 -5.44
C SER A 37 -9.23 2.72 -4.13
N ILE A 38 -7.90 2.81 -4.13
CA ILE A 38 -7.10 2.64 -2.90
C ILE A 38 -7.39 3.78 -1.93
N MET A 39 -7.34 5.03 -2.41
CA MET A 39 -7.62 6.21 -1.58
C MET A 39 -9.02 6.16 -0.96
N THR A 40 -10.02 5.70 -1.74
CA THR A 40 -11.39 5.55 -1.24
C THR A 40 -11.46 4.49 -0.14
N ARG A 41 -10.80 3.34 -0.31
CA ARG A 41 -10.76 2.27 0.70
C ARG A 41 -10.01 2.71 1.96
N MET A 42 -8.92 3.46 1.82
CA MET A 42 -8.17 4.02 2.95
C MET A 42 -9.04 5.00 3.75
N SER A 43 -9.72 5.92 3.07
CA SER A 43 -10.65 6.86 3.72
C SER A 43 -11.80 6.12 4.42
N GLN A 44 -12.30 5.03 3.83
CA GLN A 44 -13.29 4.17 4.50
C GLN A 44 -12.72 3.54 5.76
N ALA A 45 -11.53 2.92 5.71
CA ALA A 45 -10.89 2.31 6.88
C ALA A 45 -10.65 3.32 8.02
N GLU A 46 -10.31 4.57 7.69
CA GLU A 46 -10.17 5.65 8.68
C GLU A 46 -11.51 6.04 9.33
N SER A 47 -12.59 6.01 8.54
CA SER A 47 -13.95 6.34 9.01
C SER A 47 -14.62 5.19 9.78
N MET A 48 -14.16 3.95 9.58
CA MET A 48 -14.74 2.78 10.24
C MET A 48 -14.52 2.83 11.74
N SER A 49 -15.51 2.27 12.45
CA SER A 49 -15.39 2.01 13.87
C SER A 49 -14.42 0.84 14.11
N TYR A 50 -13.80 0.79 15.29
CA TYR A 50 -12.90 -0.31 15.63
C TYR A 50 -13.61 -1.67 15.69
N PHE A 51 -14.92 -1.69 16.01
CA PHE A 51 -15.69 -2.93 16.09
C PHE A 51 -16.00 -3.54 14.70
N ASP A 52 -16.11 -2.72 13.65
CA ASP A 52 -16.38 -3.19 12.29
C ASP A 52 -15.13 -3.73 11.57
N ILE A 53 -13.93 -3.45 12.08
CA ILE A 53 -12.68 -3.95 11.49
C ILE A 53 -12.49 -5.40 11.89
N GLU A 54 -12.40 -6.32 10.93
CA GLU A 54 -12.19 -7.75 11.14
C GLU A 54 -10.87 -8.07 11.89
N LEU A 55 -10.94 -8.96 12.87
CA LEU A 55 -9.77 -9.51 13.58
C LEU A 55 -9.01 -10.46 12.64
N PRO A 56 -7.70 -10.24 12.39
CA PRO A 56 -6.92 -11.17 11.61
C PRO A 56 -6.65 -12.46 12.38
N LYS A 57 -6.62 -13.56 11.62
CA LYS A 57 -6.07 -14.83 12.10
C LYS A 57 -4.56 -14.85 11.88
N PRO A 58 -3.77 -15.43 12.80
CA PRO A 58 -2.37 -15.75 12.54
C PRO A 58 -2.26 -16.59 11.26
N GLY A 59 -1.34 -16.21 10.38
CA GLY A 59 -1.38 -16.73 9.01
C GLY A 59 -0.50 -15.98 8.04
N ARG A 60 -0.33 -16.55 6.85
CA ARG A 60 0.25 -15.84 5.71
C ARG A 60 -0.87 -15.19 4.90
N TYR A 61 -0.74 -13.89 4.70
CA TYR A 61 -1.60 -13.08 3.85
C TYR A 61 -0.84 -12.72 2.58
N CYS A 62 -1.45 -12.97 1.42
CA CYS A 62 -0.90 -12.58 0.13
C CYS A 62 -1.78 -11.54 -0.56
N GLY A 63 -1.14 -10.66 -1.33
CA GLY A 63 -1.83 -9.73 -2.20
C GLY A 63 -0.89 -9.16 -3.24
N THR A 64 -1.41 -8.32 -4.13
CA THR A 64 -0.65 -7.59 -5.13
C THR A 64 -0.52 -6.15 -4.65
N ARG A 65 0.70 -5.57 -4.56
CA ARG A 65 0.92 -4.21 -4.04
C ARG A 65 -0.14 -3.21 -4.55
N ALA A 66 -0.93 -2.66 -3.62
CA ALA A 66 -2.03 -1.73 -3.85
C ALA A 66 -3.25 -2.29 -4.63
N GLY A 67 -3.36 -3.61 -4.77
CA GLY A 67 -4.38 -4.28 -5.58
C GLY A 67 -4.27 -4.01 -7.09
N LEU A 68 -3.08 -3.59 -7.56
CA LEU A 68 -2.86 -3.24 -8.96
C LEU A 68 -2.60 -4.50 -9.81
N PRO A 69 -3.28 -4.67 -10.96
CA PRO A 69 -2.94 -5.75 -11.88
C PRO A 69 -1.49 -5.57 -12.38
N ASN A 70 -0.73 -6.68 -12.42
CA ASN A 70 0.69 -6.73 -12.79
C ASN A 70 1.67 -6.05 -11.81
N SER A 71 1.27 -5.77 -10.57
CA SER A 71 2.21 -5.36 -9.53
C SER A 71 2.83 -6.57 -8.81
N GLU A 72 4.00 -6.36 -8.20
CA GLU A 72 4.66 -7.35 -7.35
C GLU A 72 3.70 -7.91 -6.28
N THR A 73 3.70 -9.24 -6.15
CA THR A 73 3.05 -9.93 -5.04
C THR A 73 3.76 -9.56 -3.75
N ARG A 74 2.99 -9.25 -2.71
CA ARG A 74 3.47 -9.02 -1.35
C ARG A 74 2.86 -10.02 -0.38
N TYR A 75 3.67 -10.49 0.55
CA TYR A 75 3.27 -11.34 1.66
C TYR A 75 3.42 -10.59 2.99
N LEU A 76 2.45 -10.80 3.87
CA LEU A 76 2.58 -10.52 5.30
C LEU A 76 2.38 -11.79 6.10
N TYR A 77 3.09 -11.89 7.20
CA TYR A 77 3.00 -12.99 8.14
C TYR A 77 2.47 -12.44 9.45
N VAL A 78 1.19 -12.69 9.74
CA VAL A 78 0.61 -12.29 11.03
C VAL A 78 1.02 -13.33 12.07
N ASP A 79 1.76 -12.88 13.07
CA ASP A 79 2.28 -13.73 14.14
C ASP A 79 1.22 -13.91 15.23
N TRP A 80 0.60 -12.81 15.66
CA TRP A 80 -0.46 -12.83 16.67
C TRP A 80 -1.37 -11.60 16.57
N CYS A 81 -2.59 -11.75 17.11
CA CYS A 81 -3.56 -10.68 17.27
C CYS A 81 -4.08 -10.69 18.71
N SER A 82 -4.15 -9.52 19.34
CA SER A 82 -4.79 -9.42 20.67
C SER A 82 -6.29 -9.62 20.56
N GLU A 83 -6.92 -9.94 21.69
CA GLU A 83 -8.36 -9.83 21.81
C GLU A 83 -8.83 -8.37 21.66
N ARG A 84 -10.10 -8.17 21.32
CA ARG A 84 -10.71 -6.84 21.32
C ARG A 84 -10.90 -6.36 22.74
N ASN A 85 -10.52 -5.11 22.99
CA ASN A 85 -10.88 -4.41 24.22
C ASN A 85 -12.35 -3.92 24.18
N GLU A 86 -12.80 -3.33 25.28
CA GLU A 86 -14.16 -2.76 25.43
C GLU A 86 -14.49 -1.68 24.39
N LYS A 87 -13.47 -1.04 23.81
CA LYS A 87 -13.60 -0.04 22.74
C LYS A 87 -13.56 -0.65 21.34
N GLY A 88 -13.50 -1.97 21.23
CA GLY A 88 -13.40 -2.73 19.99
C GLY A 88 -12.03 -2.71 19.32
N ASN A 89 -11.01 -2.10 19.96
CA ASN A 89 -9.66 -1.99 19.43
C ASN A 89 -8.83 -3.24 19.76
N PHE A 90 -7.87 -3.55 18.91
CA PHE A 90 -6.95 -4.68 19.04
C PHE A 90 -5.60 -4.33 18.42
N PHE A 91 -4.58 -5.12 18.74
CA PHE A 91 -3.24 -5.00 18.18
C PHE A 91 -2.90 -6.22 17.36
N VAL A 92 -2.18 -6.00 16.26
CA VAL A 92 -1.73 -7.05 15.34
C VAL A 92 -0.23 -6.94 15.22
N SER A 93 0.48 -8.03 15.51
CA SER A 93 1.89 -8.16 15.20
C SER A 93 2.04 -8.94 13.91
N PHE A 94 2.84 -8.41 13.00
CA PHE A 94 3.13 -9.07 11.74
C PHE A 94 4.57 -8.80 11.29
N ARG A 95 5.02 -9.62 10.35
CA ARG A 95 6.29 -9.48 9.65
C ARG A 95 6.08 -9.31 8.16
N ASP A 96 6.90 -8.46 7.56
CA ASP A 96 7.01 -8.36 6.11
C ASP A 96 7.92 -9.48 5.55
N GLU A 97 8.05 -9.54 4.22
CA GLU A 97 8.94 -10.49 3.53
C GLU A 97 10.42 -10.33 3.88
N ALA A 98 10.83 -9.13 4.28
CA ALA A 98 12.19 -8.85 4.72
C ALA A 98 12.43 -9.25 6.19
N GLY A 99 11.40 -9.73 6.89
CA GLY A 99 11.44 -10.13 8.29
C GLY A 99 11.30 -8.96 9.28
N ASN A 100 11.01 -7.75 8.80
CA ASN A 100 10.78 -6.61 9.68
C ASN A 100 9.45 -6.80 10.42
N SER A 101 9.53 -6.79 11.75
CA SER A 101 8.35 -6.94 12.61
C SER A 101 7.75 -5.57 12.91
N GLN A 102 6.43 -5.48 12.82
CA GLN A 102 5.67 -4.28 13.17
C GLN A 102 4.44 -4.66 13.99
N VAL A 103 4.00 -3.73 14.83
CA VAL A 103 2.76 -3.85 15.58
C VAL A 103 1.86 -2.68 15.18
N LEU A 104 0.66 -2.99 14.71
CA LEU A 104 -0.35 -2.01 14.33
C LEU A 104 -1.59 -2.15 15.21
N ASP A 105 -2.30 -1.04 15.39
CA ASP A 105 -3.66 -1.07 15.91
C ASP A 105 -4.63 -1.55 14.82
N ALA A 106 -5.90 -1.71 15.17
CA ALA A 106 -6.92 -2.19 14.24
C ALA A 106 -7.04 -1.33 12.96
N ARG A 107 -6.89 0.00 13.06
CA ARG A 107 -6.96 0.90 11.90
C ARG A 107 -5.73 0.79 11.01
N GLY A 108 -4.55 0.73 11.61
CA GLY A 108 -3.31 0.45 10.90
C GLY A 108 -3.39 -0.88 10.16
N TRP A 109 -3.92 -1.92 10.81
CA TRP A 109 -4.13 -3.22 10.18
C TRP A 109 -5.08 -3.16 8.97
N ALA A 110 -6.22 -2.47 9.10
CA ALA A 110 -7.15 -2.30 7.98
C ALA A 110 -6.48 -1.59 6.79
N SER A 111 -5.69 -0.56 7.09
CA SER A 111 -4.91 0.20 6.11
C SER A 111 -3.87 -0.67 5.40
N GLU A 112 -3.15 -1.50 6.16
CA GLU A 112 -2.14 -2.40 5.63
C GLU A 112 -2.77 -3.48 4.74
N LYS A 113 -3.91 -4.06 5.13
CA LYS A 113 -4.71 -4.98 4.29
C LYS A 113 -5.07 -4.35 2.94
N ILE A 114 -5.49 -3.08 2.93
CA ILE A 114 -5.82 -2.34 1.70
C ILE A 114 -4.58 -2.12 0.84
N MET A 115 -3.46 -1.74 1.47
CA MET A 115 -2.20 -1.45 0.80
C MET A 115 -1.57 -2.67 0.15
N ILE A 116 -1.76 -3.86 0.70
CA ILE A 116 -1.32 -5.11 0.07
C ILE A 116 -2.36 -5.67 -0.90
N GLY A 117 -3.61 -5.20 -0.82
CA GLY A 117 -4.68 -5.68 -1.68
C GLY A 117 -5.01 -7.16 -1.41
N VAL A 118 -4.99 -7.56 -0.14
CA VAL A 118 -5.30 -8.93 0.30
C VAL A 118 -6.71 -9.30 -0.16
N LYS A 119 -6.85 -10.45 -0.85
CA LYS A 119 -8.12 -10.97 -1.38
C LYS A 119 -8.65 -12.22 -0.66
N GLU A 120 -8.31 -12.40 0.61
CA GLU A 120 -8.84 -13.49 1.47
C GLU A 120 -8.29 -14.91 1.19
N GLU A 121 -7.03 -15.06 0.74
CA GLU A 121 -6.35 -16.36 0.82
C GLU A 121 -5.46 -16.41 2.07
N LEU A 122 -6.02 -16.99 3.14
CA LEU A 122 -5.27 -17.45 4.30
C LEU A 122 -4.60 -18.77 3.95
N LEU A 123 -3.29 -18.76 3.75
CA LEU A 123 -2.53 -20.00 3.72
C LEU A 123 -2.03 -20.29 5.15
N PRO A 124 -2.23 -21.51 5.67
CA PRO A 124 -1.67 -21.91 6.94
C PRO A 124 -0.17 -21.58 6.96
N LEU A 125 0.31 -21.03 8.08
CA LEU A 125 1.74 -20.98 8.31
C LEU A 125 2.19 -22.43 8.45
N GLU A 126 2.99 -22.92 7.49
CA GLU A 126 3.74 -24.16 7.69
C GLU A 126 4.47 -24.02 9.04
N PRO A 127 4.36 -25.02 9.94
CA PRO A 127 5.04 -24.95 11.22
C PRO A 127 6.52 -24.74 10.94
N SER A 128 7.08 -23.63 11.45
CA SER A 128 8.51 -23.41 11.28
C SER A 128 9.24 -24.58 11.94
N ASN A 129 10.19 -25.19 11.24
CA ASN A 129 11.06 -26.25 11.78
C ASN A 129 11.89 -25.81 13.01
N ALA A 130 11.66 -24.61 13.57
CA ALA A 130 12.29 -24.13 14.79
C ALA A 130 11.90 -24.92 16.05
N GLU A 131 10.80 -25.70 16.02
CA GLU A 131 10.46 -26.62 17.11
C GLU A 131 11.18 -27.97 17.02
N LEU A 132 11.69 -28.35 15.84
CA LEU A 132 12.43 -29.62 15.63
C LEU A 132 13.92 -29.54 16.05
N LEU A 133 14.42 -28.35 16.38
CA LEU A 133 15.80 -28.14 16.86
C LEU A 133 15.90 -28.01 18.39
N ARG A 134 14.81 -28.25 19.13
CA ARG A 134 14.82 -28.42 20.59
C ARG A 134 14.56 -29.89 20.99
N GLY A 135 15.23 -30.82 20.30
CA GLY A 135 15.32 -32.23 20.68
C GLY A 135 16.72 -32.54 21.18
#